data_AF-A0A530APH7-F1
#
_entry.id   AF-A0A530APH7-F1
#
_cell.length_a   1.000
_cell.length_b   1.000
_cell.length_c   1.000
_cell.angle_alpha   90.00
_cell.angle_beta   90.00
_cell.angle_gamma   90.00
#
_symmetry.space_group_name_H-M   'P 1'
#
loop_
_entity.id
_entity.type
_entity.pdbx_description
1 polymer ?
#
loop_
_entity_poly.entity_id
_entity_poly.type
_entity_poly.pdbx_seq_one_letter_code
_entity_poly.pdbx_strand_id
1 'polypeptide(L)'
;MFDTKIAIVLREDLPVWQKLNVTAFLTSGIVAQFPEIIGEPYRDRAGNLYNPMSVQPVIVLSADAATLGTIHRRSLERGVTTSAYVEEMFSTGHDAANRAVF
;
A
#
# COMPACT_ATOMS: atom_id res chain seq x y z
N MET A 1 17.97 -5.87 -10.14
CA MET A 1 17.54 -6.78 -9.06
C MET A 1 17.50 -5.95 -7.79
N PHE A 2 16.46 -6.06 -6.97
CA PHE A 2 16.29 -5.25 -5.76
C PHE A 2 16.59 -6.12 -4.54
N ASP A 3 17.27 -5.56 -3.53
CA ASP A 3 17.51 -6.25 -2.26
C ASP A 3 16.24 -6.33 -1.39
N THR A 4 15.27 -5.46 -1.67
CA THR A 4 13.99 -5.38 -0.96
C THR A 4 12.84 -5.96 -1.80
N LYS A 5 11.67 -6.09 -1.18
CA LYS A 5 10.42 -6.50 -1.83
C LYS A 5 9.27 -5.66 -1.33
N ILE A 6 8.39 -5.23 -2.24
CA ILE A 6 7.12 -4.58 -1.89
C ILE A 6 6.01 -5.64 -1.86
N ALA A 7 5.30 -5.71 -0.74
CA ALA A 7 4.15 -6.59 -0.57
C ALA A 7 2.96 -5.84 0.05
N ILE A 8 1.77 -6.07 -0.51
CA ILE A 8 0.50 -5.58 0.01
C ILE A 8 -0.36 -6.79 0.35
N VAL A 9 -0.84 -6.88 1.60
CA VAL A 9 -1.71 -7.97 2.05
C VAL A 9 -3.05 -7.38 2.47
N LEU A 10 -4.13 -7.82 1.82
CA LEU A 10 -5.48 -7.32 2.04
C LEU A 10 -6.33 -8.35 2.80
N ARG A 11 -7.29 -7.87 3.60
CA ARG A 11 -8.25 -8.77 4.24
C ARG A 11 -9.13 -9.38 3.16
N GLU A 12 -9.24 -10.70 3.19
CA GLU A 12 -9.83 -11.46 2.07
C GLU A 12 -11.33 -11.24 1.87
N ASP A 13 -12.06 -10.88 2.94
CA ASP A 13 -13.50 -10.66 2.95
C ASP A 13 -13.93 -9.28 2.43
N LEU A 14 -12.96 -8.38 2.16
CA LEU A 14 -13.27 -7.06 1.61
C LEU A 14 -13.87 -7.18 0.19
N PRO A 15 -14.97 -6.46 -0.10
CA PRO A 15 -15.43 -6.22 -1.45
C PRO A 15 -14.30 -5.69 -2.34
N VAL A 16 -14.35 -6.02 -3.63
CA VAL A 16 -13.29 -5.67 -4.59
C VAL A 16 -12.96 -4.17 -4.58
N TRP A 17 -13.97 -3.30 -4.51
CA TRP A 17 -13.74 -1.85 -4.49
C TRP A 17 -12.99 -1.38 -3.23
N GLN A 18 -13.25 -1.99 -2.07
CA GLN A 18 -12.51 -1.70 -0.83
C GLN A 18 -11.06 -2.18 -0.95
N LYS A 19 -10.83 -3.35 -1.53
CA LYS A 19 -9.47 -3.86 -1.82
C LYS A 19 -8.68 -2.88 -2.67
N LEU A 20 -9.26 -2.38 -3.76
CA LEU A 20 -8.64 -1.39 -4.65
C LEU A 20 -8.34 -0.07 -3.91
N ASN A 21 -9.28 0.42 -3.11
CA ASN A 21 -9.09 1.63 -2.32
C ASN A 21 -7.95 1.48 -1.30
N VAL A 22 -7.96 0.41 -0.50
CA VAL A 22 -6.92 0.13 0.49
C VAL A 22 -5.56 -0.03 -0.18
N THR A 23 -5.46 -0.76 -1.31
CA THR A 23 -4.21 -0.86 -2.08
C THR A 23 -3.67 0.51 -2.49
N ALA A 24 -4.53 1.43 -2.93
CA ALA A 24 -4.10 2.78 -3.31
C ALA A 24 -3.53 3.57 -2.12
N PHE A 25 -4.22 3.56 -0.97
CA PHE A 25 -3.73 4.21 0.25
C PHE A 25 -2.39 3.61 0.72
N LEU A 26 -2.30 2.28 0.80
CA LEU A 26 -1.07 1.60 1.24
C LEU A 26 0.11 1.90 0.31
N THR A 27 -0.14 1.94 -1.01
CA THR A 27 0.90 2.27 -1.99
C THR A 27 1.41 3.70 -1.81
N SER A 28 0.53 4.66 -1.50
CA SER A 28 0.96 6.05 -1.27
C SER A 28 1.91 6.19 -0.07
N GLY A 29 1.69 5.41 1.00
CA GLY A 29 2.58 5.41 2.16
C GLY A 29 3.96 4.82 1.84
N ILE A 30 4.01 3.74 1.04
CA ILE A 30 5.27 3.16 0.56
C ILE A 30 6.05 4.17 -0.30
N VAL A 31 5.37 4.84 -1.25
CA VAL A 31 6.01 5.85 -2.12
C VAL A 31 6.50 7.05 -1.31
N ALA A 32 5.73 7.50 -0.30
CA ALA A 32 6.16 8.58 0.58
C ALA A 32 7.36 8.20 1.44
N GLN A 33 7.44 6.94 1.88
CA GLN A 33 8.55 6.44 2.69
C GLN A 33 9.82 6.19 1.88
N PHE A 34 9.69 5.71 0.64
CA PHE A 34 10.79 5.35 -0.26
C PHE A 34 10.63 6.04 -1.63
N PRO A 35 10.79 7.37 -1.71
CA PRO A 35 10.59 8.10 -2.97
C PRO A 35 11.54 7.66 -4.09
N GLU A 36 12.69 7.05 -3.76
CA GLU A 36 13.68 6.53 -4.70
C GLU A 36 13.18 5.37 -5.57
N ILE A 37 12.05 4.74 -5.23
CA ILE A 37 11.47 3.68 -6.06
C ILE A 37 10.75 4.24 -7.28
N ILE A 38 10.51 5.55 -7.35
CA ILE A 38 9.85 6.19 -8.50
C ILE A 38 10.88 6.43 -9.61
N GLY A 39 10.59 5.90 -10.80
CA GLY A 39 11.46 6.02 -11.96
C GLY A 39 11.24 7.31 -12.77
N GLU A 40 11.47 7.20 -14.08
CA GLU A 40 11.29 8.30 -15.03
C GLU A 40 9.87 8.37 -15.62
N PRO A 41 9.43 9.55 -16.09
CA PRO A 41 8.14 9.70 -16.77
C PRO A 41 8.00 8.75 -17.96
N TYR A 42 6.83 8.14 -18.07
CA TYR A 42 6.51 7.29 -19.22
C TYR A 42 6.15 8.18 -20.42
N ARG A 43 6.57 7.76 -21.62
CA ARG A 43 6.25 8.46 -22.86
C ARG A 43 5.62 7.48 -23.85
N ASP A 44 4.46 7.83 -24.38
CA ASP A 44 3.82 7.02 -25.41
C ASP A 44 4.44 7.24 -26.80
N ARG A 45 3.93 6.53 -27.80
CA ARG A 45 4.38 6.65 -29.20
C ARG A 45 4.14 8.04 -29.81
N ALA A 46 3.15 8.79 -29.32
CA ALA A 46 2.82 10.13 -29.79
C ALA A 46 3.64 11.23 -29.09
N GLY A 47 4.44 10.88 -28.07
CA GLY A 47 5.24 11.80 -27.30
C GLY A 47 4.54 12.39 -26.08
N ASN A 48 3.33 11.93 -25.74
CA ASN A 48 2.64 12.35 -24.52
C ASN A 48 3.37 11.82 -23.28
N LEU A 49 3.44 12.63 -22.23
CA LEU A 49 4.06 12.28 -20.95
C LEU A 49 3.01 11.81 -19.93
N TYR A 50 3.39 10.82 -19.13
CA TYR A 50 2.60 10.25 -18.05
C TYR A 50 3.44 10.21 -16.77
N ASN A 51 2.77 10.06 -15.62
CA ASN A 51 3.45 9.98 -14.33
C ASN A 51 4.53 8.88 -14.32
N PRO A 52 5.69 9.13 -13.71
CA PRO A 52 6.58 8.05 -13.36
C PRO A 52 5.89 7.10 -12.37
N MET A 53 6.27 5.83 -12.43
CA MET A 53 5.72 4.78 -11.57
C MET A 53 6.85 4.06 -10.84
N SER A 54 6.48 3.21 -9.88
CA SER A 54 7.47 2.39 -9.18
C SER A 54 8.25 1.52 -10.16
N VAL A 55 9.58 1.51 -10.03
CA VAL A 55 10.47 0.60 -10.76
C VAL A 55 10.51 -0.79 -10.15
N GLN A 56 10.01 -0.95 -8.92
CA GLN A 56 10.03 -2.20 -8.18
C GLN A 56 8.65 -2.89 -8.25
N PRO A 57 8.60 -4.21 -8.56
CA PRO A 57 7.34 -4.94 -8.57
C PRO A 57 6.65 -4.99 -7.21
N VAL A 58 5.32 -4.88 -7.23
CA VAL A 58 4.45 -5.01 -6.05
C VAL A 58 3.75 -6.37 -6.07
N ILE A 59 3.90 -7.15 -4.99
CA ILE A 59 3.16 -8.40 -4.83
C ILE A 59 1.91 -8.15 -3.99
N VAL A 60 0.74 -8.46 -4.55
CA VAL A 60 -0.55 -8.33 -3.85
C VAL A 60 -1.01 -9.71 -3.40
N LEU A 61 -1.33 -9.83 -2.12
CA LEU A 61 -1.78 -11.04 -1.46
C LEU A 61 -3.08 -10.76 -0.69
N SER A 62 -3.78 -11.82 -0.30
CA SER A 62 -4.91 -11.73 0.63
C SER A 62 -4.77 -12.75 1.75
N ALA A 63 -5.34 -12.43 2.91
CA ALA A 63 -5.36 -13.33 4.07
C ALA A 63 -6.59 -13.06 4.96
N ASP A 64 -6.91 -14.03 5.81
CA ASP A 64 -7.88 -13.86 6.90
C ASP A 64 -7.38 -12.87 7.97
N ALA A 65 -8.29 -12.43 8.85
CA ALA A 65 -8.00 -11.45 9.90
C ALA A 65 -6.93 -11.94 10.91
N ALA A 66 -6.93 -13.23 11.25
CA ALA A 66 -5.98 -13.80 12.20
C ALA A 66 -4.54 -13.81 11.64
N THR A 67 -4.42 -14.14 10.36
CA THR A 67 -3.17 -14.13 9.60
C THR A 67 -2.66 -12.70 9.41
N LEU A 68 -3.53 -11.73 9.09
CA LEU A 68 -3.17 -10.31 9.06
C LEU A 68 -2.65 -9.82 10.42
N GLY A 69 -3.31 -10.18 11.52
CA GLY A 69 -2.83 -9.86 12.87
C GLY A 69 -1.43 -10.44 13.15
N THR A 70 -1.15 -11.65 12.66
CA THR A 70 0.19 -12.26 12.75
C THR A 70 1.22 -11.55 11.87
N ILE A 71 0.86 -11.14 10.65
CA ILE A 71 1.73 -10.37 9.74
C ILE A 71 2.08 -9.02 10.37
N HIS A 72 1.08 -8.30 10.88
CA HIS A 72 1.25 -7.01 11.55
C HIS A 72 2.16 -7.13 12.78
N ARG A 73 1.96 -8.14 13.63
CA ARG A 73 2.86 -8.39 14.77
C ARG A 73 4.30 -8.62 14.31
N ARG A 74 4.51 -9.43 13.28
CA ARG A 74 5.85 -9.74 12.74
C ARG A 74 6.54 -8.52 12.11
N SER A 75 5.80 -7.60 11.49
CA SER A 75 6.42 -6.37 10.97
C SER A 75 6.95 -5.49 12.11
N LEU A 76 6.20 -5.37 13.21
CA LEU A 76 6.63 -4.65 14.40
C LEU A 76 7.83 -5.32 15.08
N GLU A 77 7.79 -6.64 15.30
CA GLU A 77 8.91 -7.41 15.87
C GLU A 77 10.20 -7.27 15.07
N ARG A 78 10.09 -7.04 13.75
CA ARG A 78 11.22 -6.84 12.83
C ARG A 78 11.60 -5.37 12.63
N GLY A 79 10.93 -4.43 13.29
CA GLY A 79 11.20 -3.00 13.16
C GLY A 79 10.88 -2.43 11.77
N VAL A 80 9.97 -3.04 11.01
CA VAL A 80 9.56 -2.57 9.69
C VAL A 80 8.40 -1.59 9.86
N THR A 81 8.65 -0.31 9.61
CA THR A 81 7.58 0.69 9.48
C THR A 81 6.73 0.36 8.26
N THR A 82 5.44 0.12 8.46
CA THR A 82 4.50 -0.31 7.42
C THR A 82 3.40 0.72 7.21
N SER A 83 2.87 0.79 5.99
CA SER A 83 1.56 1.41 5.76
C SER A 83 0.47 0.45 6.24
N ALA A 84 -0.53 0.98 6.93
CA ALA A 84 -1.62 0.19 7.50
C ALA A 84 -2.96 0.91 7.33
N TYR A 85 -4.04 0.13 7.28
CA TYR A 85 -5.41 0.60 7.10
C TYR A 85 -6.33 -0.25 7.97
N VAL A 86 -7.07 0.38 8.89
CA VAL A 86 -8.03 -0.30 9.79
C VAL A 86 -9.47 -0.11 9.31
N GLU A 87 -10.39 -0.97 9.76
CA GLU A 87 -11.77 -0.99 9.27
C GLU A 87 -12.52 0.32 9.55
N GLU A 88 -12.24 0.94 10.69
CA GLU A 88 -12.83 2.19 11.13
C GLU A 88 -12.55 3.35 10.18
N MET A 89 -11.43 3.33 9.44
CA MET A 89 -11.09 4.36 8.45
C MET A 89 -12.04 4.40 7.25
N PHE A 90 -12.83 3.34 7.00
CA PHE A 90 -13.87 3.39 5.98
C PHE A 90 -15.03 4.32 6.34
N SER A 91 -15.19 4.68 7.61
CA SER A 91 -16.29 5.54 8.07
C SER A 91 -16.09 7.02 7.74
N THR A 92 -14.90 7.44 7.30
CA THR A 92 -14.60 8.84 7.02
C THR A 92 -13.73 9.02 5.77
N GLY A 93 -13.87 10.17 5.10
CA GLY A 93 -13.02 10.56 3.97
C GLY A 93 -11.92 11.57 4.36
N HIS A 94 -11.73 11.85 5.65
CA HIS A 94 -10.85 12.91 6.12
C HIS A 94 -9.65 12.32 6.87
N ASP A 95 -8.45 12.68 6.42
CA ASP A 95 -7.18 12.21 6.99
C ASP A 95 -7.08 12.41 8.52
N ALA A 96 -7.44 13.58 9.04
CA ALA A 96 -7.43 13.84 10.48
C ALA A 96 -8.38 12.94 11.27
N ALA A 97 -9.55 12.63 10.72
CA ALA A 97 -10.52 11.74 11.36
C ALA A 97 -10.07 10.28 11.28
N ASN A 98 -9.51 9.85 10.14
CA ASN A 98 -8.93 8.51 9.97
C ASN A 98 -7.81 8.24 10.97
N ARG A 99 -6.92 9.20 11.22
CA ARG A 99 -5.88 9.06 12.26
C ARG A 99 -6.43 9.02 13.68
N ALA A 100 -7.56 9.65 13.94
CA ALA A 100 -8.16 9.68 15.28
C ALA A 100 -8.84 8.35 15.65
N VAL A 101 -9.19 7.52 14.66
CA VAL A 101 -9.80 6.19 14.84
C VAL A 101 -8.83 5.02 14.56
N PHE A 102 -7.55 5.33 14.31
CA PHE A 102 -6.51 4.36 14.03
C PHE A 102 -6.02 3.64 15.30
#